data_AF-A0A7S0JEC4-F1
#
_entry.id   AF-A0A7S0JEC4-F1
#
_cell.length_a   1.000
_cell.length_b   1.000
_cell.length_c   1.000
_cell.angle_alpha   90.00
_cell.angle_beta   90.00
_cell.angle_gamma   90.00
#
_symmetry.space_group_name_H-M   'P 1'
#
loop_
_entity.id
_entity.type
_entity.pdbx_description
1 polymer ?
#
loop_
_entity_poly.entity_id
_entity_poly.type
_entity_poly.pdbx_seq_one_letter_code
_entity_poly.pdbx_strand_id
1 'polypeptide(L)'
;VSGRPALALRRLATTLTKELPHPYETPIWVQWSLKKRWPLQRALQCSLEIAQALSYLHDEPISGASVLHRDLKPDNIGFMDDGRTALFDFGCARLWPHAVPRPRPEEDLESRCLTGNTGSPRYMAPEVFLCQPYNSRAETHSLGMLMWHMAARARPFDELTVEQLERRVIHKGERPPISPEWPLGLAELMQACWEPDRDRRLTATQAAQRLFSLLGAVATETAALTSPSN
;
A
#
# COMPACT_ATOMS: atom_id res chain seq x y z
N VAL A 1 12.08 3.51 -26.36
CA VAL A 1 11.25 4.44 -25.55
C VAL A 1 9.80 3.99 -25.66
N SER A 2 9.33 3.20 -24.69
CA SER A 2 7.92 2.80 -24.59
C SER A 2 7.60 2.69 -23.11
N GLY A 3 6.98 3.74 -22.57
CA GLY A 3 6.69 3.95 -21.15
C GLY A 3 5.65 2.97 -20.60
N ARG A 4 6.00 1.68 -20.53
CA ARG A 4 5.35 0.80 -19.57
C ARG A 4 5.89 1.19 -18.20
N PRO A 5 5.05 1.57 -17.22
CA PRO A 5 5.52 1.77 -15.86
C PRO A 5 6.28 0.52 -15.45
N ALA A 6 7.55 0.67 -15.04
CA ALA A 6 8.28 -0.43 -14.46
C ALA A 6 7.57 -0.76 -13.14
N LEU A 7 6.76 -1.83 -13.15
CA LEU A 7 5.95 -2.30 -12.02
C LEU A 7 6.74 -2.13 -10.72
N ALA A 8 6.18 -1.38 -9.75
CA ALA A 8 6.92 -0.98 -8.56
C ALA A 8 7.64 -2.16 -7.89
N LEU A 9 7.01 -3.32 -7.80
CA LEU A 9 7.63 -4.51 -7.19
C LEU A 9 8.87 -5.02 -7.92
N ARG A 10 8.86 -4.99 -9.27
CA ARG A 10 10.03 -5.40 -10.08
C ARG A 10 11.16 -4.39 -9.95
N ARG A 11 10.83 -3.09 -9.97
CA ARG A 11 11.81 -2.01 -9.79
C ARG A 11 12.41 -2.03 -8.38
N LEU A 12 11.59 -2.28 -7.36
CA LEU A 12 12.04 -2.51 -5.99
C LEU A 12 13.12 -3.59 -5.98
N ALA A 13 12.84 -4.80 -6.48
CA ALA A 13 13.83 -5.88 -6.53
C ALA A 13 15.15 -5.47 -7.22
N THR A 14 15.10 -4.72 -8.32
CA THR A 14 16.31 -4.26 -9.03
C THR A 14 17.07 -3.13 -8.34
N THR A 15 16.39 -2.09 -7.83
CA THR A 15 17.03 -0.99 -7.08
C THR A 15 17.68 -1.53 -5.81
N LEU A 16 17.02 -2.48 -5.14
CA LEU A 16 17.58 -3.16 -3.97
C LEU A 16 18.92 -3.84 -4.27
N THR A 17 19.17 -4.31 -5.50
CA THR A 17 20.43 -4.98 -5.84
C THR A 17 21.57 -3.99 -6.12
N LYS A 18 21.24 -2.78 -6.60
CA LYS A 18 22.23 -1.76 -6.98
C LYS A 18 22.72 -0.90 -5.80
N GLU A 19 21.86 -0.67 -4.82
CA GLU A 19 22.14 0.19 -3.66
C GLU A 19 22.78 -0.56 -2.48
N LEU A 20 23.01 -1.87 -2.60
CA LEU A 20 23.67 -2.65 -1.55
C LEU A 20 25.20 -2.42 -1.59
N PRO A 21 25.87 -2.34 -0.42
CA PRO A 21 27.33 -2.27 -0.35
C PRO A 21 27.98 -3.41 -1.13
N HIS A 22 29.12 -3.16 -1.77
CA HIS A 22 29.80 -4.19 -2.55
C HIS A 22 30.34 -5.32 -1.64
N PRO A 23 30.40 -6.58 -2.13
CA PRO A 23 30.83 -7.77 -1.38
C PRO A 23 32.14 -7.60 -0.59
N TYR A 24 33.03 -6.75 -1.08
CA TYR A 24 34.38 -6.54 -0.58
C TYR A 24 34.50 -5.40 0.44
N GLU A 25 33.45 -4.57 0.59
CA GLU A 25 33.45 -3.41 1.49
C GLU A 25 32.85 -3.72 2.86
N THR A 26 32.04 -4.78 2.96
CA THR A 26 31.33 -5.16 4.19
C THR A 26 31.27 -6.68 4.33
N PRO A 27 31.26 -7.22 5.57
CA PRO A 27 31.10 -8.66 5.77
C PRO A 27 29.76 -9.20 5.24
N ILE A 28 29.74 -10.46 4.78
CA ILE A 28 28.58 -11.08 4.14
C ILE A 28 27.33 -11.13 5.06
N TRP A 29 27.51 -11.28 6.37
CA TRP A 29 26.39 -11.26 7.33
C TRP A 29 25.77 -9.86 7.48
N VAL A 30 26.58 -8.80 7.36
CA VAL A 30 26.10 -7.42 7.35
C VAL A 30 25.30 -7.17 6.07
N GLN A 31 25.80 -7.62 4.92
CA GLN A 31 25.06 -7.54 3.65
C GLN A 31 23.77 -8.32 3.68
N TRP A 32 23.73 -9.50 4.31
CA TRP A 32 22.50 -10.26 4.45
C TRP A 32 21.49 -9.57 5.38
N SER A 33 21.97 -8.98 6.47
CA SER A 33 21.14 -8.18 7.38
C SER A 33 20.58 -6.94 6.67
N LEU A 34 21.43 -6.18 5.98
CA LEU A 34 21.03 -5.02 5.17
C LEU A 34 20.10 -5.44 4.04
N LYS A 35 20.39 -6.49 3.28
CA LYS A 35 19.50 -7.02 2.23
C LYS A 35 18.18 -7.56 2.77
N LYS A 36 18.07 -7.91 4.05
CA LYS A 36 16.78 -8.22 4.69
C LYS A 36 16.02 -6.95 5.08
N ARG A 37 16.70 -5.97 5.69
CA ARG A 37 16.10 -4.72 6.22
C ARG A 37 15.85 -3.65 5.15
N TRP A 38 16.76 -3.46 4.21
CA TRP A 38 16.70 -2.54 3.06
C TRP A 38 15.42 -2.73 2.21
N PRO A 39 14.98 -3.96 1.89
CA PRO A 39 13.68 -4.19 1.26
C PRO A 39 12.51 -3.68 2.07
N LEU A 40 12.55 -3.82 3.39
CA LEU A 40 11.49 -3.34 4.26
C LEU A 40 11.52 -1.82 4.35
N GLN A 41 12.68 -1.22 4.58
CA GLN A 41 12.83 0.24 4.59
C GLN A 41 12.34 0.87 3.28
N ARG A 42 12.71 0.28 2.14
CA ARG A 42 12.23 0.77 0.84
C ARG A 42 10.74 0.54 0.64
N ALA A 43 10.20 -0.61 1.09
CA ALA A 43 8.74 -0.84 1.09
C ALA A 43 8.01 0.21 1.94
N LEU A 44 8.54 0.56 3.12
CA LEU A 44 8.00 1.60 3.98
C LEU A 44 8.07 2.98 3.33
N GLN A 45 9.18 3.33 2.68
CA GLN A 45 9.31 4.58 1.92
C GLN A 45 8.26 4.66 0.80
N CYS A 46 8.08 3.59 0.03
CA CYS A 46 7.07 3.56 -1.04
C CYS A 46 5.66 3.68 -0.47
N SER A 47 5.40 2.98 0.64
CA SER A 47 4.11 3.04 1.34
C SER A 47 3.82 4.45 1.84
N LEU A 48 4.83 5.15 2.38
CA LEU A 48 4.72 6.53 2.84
C LEU A 48 4.36 7.46 1.68
N GLU A 49 5.06 7.36 0.56
CA GLU A 49 4.81 8.19 -0.62
C GLU A 49 3.41 7.94 -1.22
N ILE A 50 2.94 6.69 -1.22
CA ILE A 50 1.56 6.37 -1.61
C ILE A 50 0.56 6.97 -0.61
N ALA A 51 0.82 6.83 0.69
CA ALA A 51 -0.06 7.38 1.73
C ALA A 51 -0.14 8.91 1.66
N GLN A 52 0.97 9.58 1.35
CA GLN A 52 1.03 11.03 1.13
C GLN A 52 0.25 11.44 -0.12
N ALA A 53 0.38 10.69 -1.23
CA ALA A 53 -0.40 10.93 -2.44
C ALA A 53 -1.91 10.78 -2.18
N LEU A 54 -2.32 9.74 -1.44
CA LEU A 54 -3.72 9.56 -1.04
C LEU A 54 -4.21 10.67 -0.10
N SER A 55 -3.40 11.03 0.89
CA SER A 55 -3.67 12.13 1.82
C SER A 55 -3.93 13.43 1.08
N TYR A 56 -3.06 13.76 0.12
CA TYR A 56 -3.27 14.89 -0.80
C TYR A 56 -4.62 14.75 -1.50
N LEU A 57 -4.86 13.67 -2.25
CA LEU A 57 -6.09 13.47 -3.02
C LEU A 57 -7.37 13.58 -2.18
N HIS A 58 -7.32 13.14 -0.93
CA HIS A 58 -8.49 13.10 -0.05
C HIS A 58 -8.82 14.46 0.55
N ASP A 59 -7.81 15.26 0.88
CA ASP A 59 -7.97 16.41 1.78
C ASP A 59 -7.70 17.77 1.09
N GLU A 60 -6.94 17.83 -0.01
CA GLU A 60 -6.43 19.11 -0.56
C GLU A 60 -7.05 19.61 -1.88
N PRO A 61 -7.24 18.79 -2.94
CA PRO A 61 -7.47 19.31 -4.28
C PRO A 61 -8.77 20.10 -4.46
N ILE A 62 -9.83 19.74 -3.73
CA ILE A 62 -11.16 20.34 -3.89
C ILE A 62 -11.79 20.55 -2.52
N SER A 63 -12.07 21.82 -2.18
CA SER A 63 -12.79 22.14 -0.94
C SER A 63 -14.17 21.49 -0.94
N GLY A 64 -14.46 20.69 0.08
CA GLY A 64 -15.76 20.03 0.21
C GLY A 64 -15.88 18.67 -0.49
N ALA A 65 -14.82 18.15 -1.11
CA ALA A 65 -14.84 16.82 -1.73
C ALA A 65 -13.46 16.14 -1.74
N SER A 66 -13.43 14.82 -1.57
CA SER A 66 -12.23 14.01 -1.79
C SER A 66 -12.13 13.56 -3.25
N VAL A 67 -10.93 13.43 -3.78
CA VAL A 67 -10.66 12.67 -5.01
C VAL A 67 -10.33 11.23 -4.62
N LEU A 68 -11.16 10.27 -5.01
CA LEU A 68 -10.89 8.84 -4.79
C LEU A 68 -10.27 8.23 -6.04
N HIS A 69 -9.15 7.54 -5.91
CA HIS A 69 -8.48 6.89 -7.03
C HIS A 69 -9.24 5.63 -7.50
N ARG A 70 -9.81 4.86 -6.56
CA ARG A 70 -10.68 3.67 -6.75
C ARG A 70 -10.04 2.42 -7.37
N ASP A 71 -8.83 2.47 -7.89
CA ASP A 71 -8.10 1.30 -8.41
C ASP A 71 -6.67 1.18 -7.83
N LEU A 72 -6.55 1.22 -6.51
CA LEU A 72 -5.25 1.17 -5.84
C LEU A 72 -4.68 -0.26 -5.84
N LYS A 73 -3.70 -0.53 -6.71
CA LYS A 73 -3.06 -1.84 -6.89
C LYS A 73 -1.62 -1.70 -7.40
N PRO A 74 -0.79 -2.77 -7.35
CA PRO A 74 0.62 -2.69 -7.75
C PRO A 74 0.84 -2.22 -9.19
N ASP A 75 -0.04 -2.58 -10.12
CA ASP A 75 0.02 -2.21 -11.54
C ASP A 75 -0.10 -0.69 -11.76
N ASN A 76 -0.75 0.00 -10.83
CA ASN A 76 -0.99 1.44 -10.86
C ASN A 76 0.06 2.21 -10.03
N ILE A 77 1.13 1.54 -9.60
CA ILE A 77 2.22 2.13 -8.82
C ILE A 77 3.53 1.92 -9.57
N GLY A 78 4.29 2.99 -9.73
CA GLY A 78 5.59 2.95 -10.38
C GLY A 78 6.58 3.91 -9.73
N PHE A 79 7.73 4.06 -10.38
CA PHE A 79 8.78 4.98 -9.93
C PHE A 79 9.13 5.98 -11.02
N MET A 80 9.35 7.20 -10.58
CA MET A 80 9.95 8.27 -11.37
C MET A 80 11.46 8.03 -11.53
N ASP A 81 12.09 8.76 -12.44
CA ASP A 81 13.53 8.63 -12.71
C ASP A 81 14.41 9.00 -11.52
N ASP A 82 13.92 9.90 -10.66
CA ASP A 82 14.54 10.30 -9.39
C ASP A 82 14.32 9.28 -8.24
N GLY A 83 13.63 8.17 -8.53
CA GLY A 83 13.35 7.12 -7.56
C GLY A 83 12.14 7.36 -6.67
N ARG A 84 11.39 8.45 -6.81
CA ARG A 84 10.13 8.63 -6.06
C ARG A 84 9.03 7.71 -6.58
N THR A 85 8.19 7.22 -5.67
CA THR A 85 6.99 6.44 -5.98
C THR A 85 5.92 7.37 -6.53
N ALA A 86 5.23 6.93 -7.57
CA ALA A 86 4.12 7.65 -8.18
C ALA A 86 2.92 6.73 -8.35
N LEU A 87 1.74 7.31 -8.15
CA LEU A 87 0.45 6.69 -8.43
C LEU A 87 0.04 7.04 -9.88
N PHE A 88 -0.40 6.05 -10.62
CA PHE A 88 -0.76 6.14 -12.03
C PHE A 88 -2.18 5.64 -12.26
N ASP A 89 -2.75 5.96 -13.43
CA ASP A 89 -4.04 5.47 -13.91
C ASP A 89 -5.27 5.92 -13.08
N PHE A 90 -5.60 7.21 -13.24
CA PHE A 90 -6.79 7.83 -12.66
C PHE A 90 -8.06 7.58 -13.50
N GLY A 91 -8.09 6.59 -14.41
CA GLY A 91 -9.26 6.31 -15.25
C GLY A 91 -10.53 5.97 -14.44
N CYS A 92 -10.33 5.40 -13.24
CA CYS A 92 -11.38 5.08 -12.29
C CYS A 92 -11.65 6.18 -11.25
N ALA A 93 -10.89 7.28 -11.27
CA ALA A 93 -10.95 8.28 -10.22
C ALA A 93 -12.26 9.07 -10.25
N ARG A 94 -12.77 9.46 -9.06
CA ARG A 94 -14.03 10.18 -8.91
C ARG A 94 -13.96 11.20 -7.79
N LEU A 95 -14.72 12.29 -7.96
CA LEU A 95 -14.97 13.24 -6.88
C LEU A 95 -16.00 12.67 -5.91
N TRP A 96 -15.73 12.82 -4.63
CA TRP A 96 -16.54 12.31 -3.54
C TRP A 96 -16.92 13.45 -2.58
N PRO A 97 -18.09 14.07 -2.76
CA PRO A 97 -18.53 15.21 -1.95
C PRO A 97 -18.67 14.83 -0.47
N HIS A 98 -18.27 15.74 0.43
CA HIS A 98 -18.43 15.56 1.88
C HIS A 98 -19.88 15.81 2.36
N ALA A 99 -20.63 16.66 1.66
CA ALA A 99 -21.88 17.25 2.13
C ALA A 99 -23.17 16.69 1.49
N VAL A 100 -23.07 15.74 0.55
CA VAL A 100 -24.24 15.26 -0.23
C VAL A 100 -24.57 13.83 0.17
N PRO A 101 -25.86 13.43 0.28
CA PRO A 101 -26.21 12.02 0.42
C PRO A 101 -25.58 11.24 -0.73
N ARG A 102 -25.02 10.08 -0.37
CA ARG A 102 -24.30 9.16 -1.26
C ARG A 102 -24.97 9.06 -2.63
N PRO A 103 -24.20 8.97 -3.74
CA PRO A 103 -24.77 8.59 -5.03
C PRO A 103 -25.65 7.35 -4.86
N ARG A 104 -26.77 7.29 -5.59
CA ARG A 104 -27.61 6.09 -5.56
C ARG A 104 -26.74 4.90 -6.00
N PRO A 105 -26.85 3.73 -5.35
CA PRO A 105 -26.03 2.55 -5.67
C PRO A 105 -26.00 2.23 -7.18
N GLU A 106 -27.11 2.50 -7.87
CA GLU A 106 -27.31 2.29 -9.31
C GLU A 106 -26.39 3.13 -10.21
N GLU A 107 -26.03 4.37 -9.81
CA GLU A 107 -25.10 5.24 -10.56
C GLU A 107 -23.62 4.86 -10.32
N ASP A 108 -23.32 4.22 -9.18
CA ASP A 108 -21.96 3.79 -8.82
C ASP A 108 -21.63 2.36 -9.31
N LEU A 109 -22.66 1.52 -9.54
CA LEU A 109 -22.54 0.13 -10.00
C LEU A 109 -21.93 0.04 -11.42
N GLU A 110 -22.38 0.87 -12.36
CA GLU A 110 -21.84 0.86 -13.74
C GLU A 110 -20.34 1.21 -13.79
N SER A 111 -19.86 2.04 -12.85
CA SER A 111 -18.45 2.43 -12.77
C SER A 111 -17.57 1.45 -11.98
N ARG A 112 -18.14 0.41 -11.35
CA ARG A 112 -17.43 -0.60 -10.54
C ARG A 112 -17.37 -1.98 -11.19
N CYS A 113 -18.29 -2.30 -12.08
CA CYS A 113 -18.52 -3.68 -12.54
C CYS A 113 -17.63 -4.19 -13.69
N LEU A 114 -16.65 -3.43 -14.20
CA LEU A 114 -16.01 -3.77 -15.48
C LEU A 114 -14.47 -3.82 -15.50
N THR A 115 -13.78 -4.10 -14.38
CA THR A 115 -12.38 -4.56 -14.46
C THR A 115 -12.27 -6.04 -14.13
N GLY A 116 -12.80 -6.84 -15.05
CA GLY A 116 -12.64 -8.29 -15.13
C GLY A 116 -11.18 -8.70 -15.39
N ASN A 117 -10.32 -8.47 -14.41
CA ASN A 117 -9.07 -9.20 -14.23
C ASN A 117 -9.02 -9.66 -12.77
N THR A 118 -8.87 -10.97 -12.58
CA THR A 118 -8.81 -11.75 -11.33
C THR A 118 -7.76 -11.24 -10.29
N GLY A 119 -7.09 -10.10 -10.54
CA GLY A 119 -6.04 -9.51 -9.72
C GLY A 119 -6.46 -8.40 -8.76
N SER A 120 -7.48 -7.58 -9.07
CA SER A 120 -7.84 -6.39 -8.25
C SER A 120 -8.61 -6.67 -6.94
N PRO A 121 -9.49 -7.69 -6.80
CA PRO A 121 -10.37 -7.80 -5.63
C PRO A 121 -9.64 -7.92 -4.28
N ARG A 122 -8.43 -8.51 -4.29
CA ARG A 122 -7.65 -8.76 -3.07
C ARG A 122 -7.16 -7.49 -2.36
N TYR A 123 -7.13 -6.35 -3.04
CA TYR A 123 -6.75 -5.07 -2.42
C TYR A 123 -7.97 -4.29 -1.93
N MET A 124 -9.16 -4.56 -2.49
CA MET A 124 -10.37 -3.79 -2.21
C MET A 124 -10.84 -3.94 -0.77
N ALA A 125 -11.38 -2.85 -0.22
CA ALA A 125 -12.09 -2.91 1.05
C ALA A 125 -13.37 -3.75 0.93
N PRO A 126 -13.81 -4.43 2.00
CA PRO A 126 -15.03 -5.27 1.98
C PRO A 126 -16.27 -4.53 1.46
N GLU A 127 -16.48 -3.29 1.92
CA GLU A 127 -17.60 -2.46 1.49
C GLU A 127 -17.51 -2.03 0.01
N VAL A 128 -16.30 -1.94 -0.55
CA VAL A 128 -16.09 -1.64 -1.97
C VAL A 128 -16.44 -2.86 -2.81
N PHE A 129 -15.98 -4.04 -2.40
CA PHE A 129 -16.26 -5.31 -3.07
C PHE A 129 -17.77 -5.59 -3.10
N LEU A 130 -18.46 -5.38 -1.98
CA LEU A 130 -19.91 -5.60 -1.85
C LEU A 130 -20.77 -4.49 -2.47
N CYS A 131 -20.16 -3.54 -3.20
CA CYS A 131 -20.85 -2.36 -3.76
C CYS A 131 -21.65 -1.58 -2.72
N GLN A 132 -21.21 -1.61 -1.46
CA GLN A 132 -21.82 -0.84 -0.38
C GLN A 132 -21.32 0.61 -0.43
N PRO A 133 -22.03 1.52 0.27
CA PRO A 133 -21.48 2.84 0.54
C PRO A 133 -20.11 2.74 1.19
N TYR A 134 -19.23 3.68 0.87
CA TYR A 134 -17.85 3.73 1.36
C TYR A 134 -17.39 5.19 1.41
N ASN A 135 -16.21 5.43 1.98
CA ASN A 135 -15.57 6.74 2.03
C ASN A 135 -14.09 6.59 1.63
N SER A 136 -13.33 7.68 1.70
CA SER A 136 -11.90 7.70 1.38
C SER A 136 -11.05 6.68 2.16
N ARG A 137 -11.48 6.26 3.36
CA ARG A 137 -10.78 5.24 4.16
C ARG A 137 -10.80 3.84 3.52
N ALA A 138 -11.63 3.60 2.50
CA ALA A 138 -11.53 2.39 1.70
C ALA A 138 -10.18 2.28 0.96
N GLU A 139 -9.57 3.41 0.58
CA GLU A 139 -8.24 3.42 -0.05
C GLU A 139 -7.14 3.18 0.99
N THR A 140 -7.36 3.51 2.27
CA THR A 140 -6.47 3.12 3.36
C THR A 140 -6.43 1.61 3.56
N HIS A 141 -7.56 0.91 3.38
CA HIS A 141 -7.57 -0.56 3.38
C HIS A 141 -6.67 -1.11 2.27
N SER A 142 -6.83 -0.57 1.07
CA SER A 142 -6.04 -0.95 -0.10
C SER A 142 -4.55 -0.68 0.12
N LEU A 143 -4.21 0.48 0.71
CA LEU A 143 -2.84 0.81 1.12
C LEU A 143 -2.26 -0.24 2.07
N GLY A 144 -3.00 -0.67 3.09
CA GLY A 144 -2.51 -1.71 3.97
C GLY A 144 -2.21 -3.02 3.22
N MET A 145 -3.09 -3.43 2.28
CA MET A 145 -2.89 -4.67 1.51
C MET A 145 -1.65 -4.56 0.62
N LEU A 146 -1.35 -3.35 0.13
CA LEU A 146 -0.11 -3.04 -0.58
C LEU A 146 1.11 -3.03 0.34
N MET A 147 1.02 -2.50 1.56
CA MET A 147 2.09 -2.57 2.55
C MET A 147 2.46 -4.03 2.81
N TRP A 148 1.46 -4.88 3.00
CA TRP A 148 1.68 -6.33 3.15
C TRP A 148 2.32 -6.93 1.90
N HIS A 149 1.82 -6.63 0.70
CA HIS A 149 2.39 -7.14 -0.55
C HIS A 149 3.88 -6.77 -0.68
N MET A 150 4.23 -5.52 -0.39
CA MET A 150 5.62 -5.06 -0.48
C MET A 150 6.51 -5.70 0.60
N ALA A 151 6.02 -5.83 1.83
CA ALA A 151 6.75 -6.44 2.94
C ALA A 151 6.98 -7.95 2.73
N ALA A 152 5.93 -8.68 2.32
CA ALA A 152 5.96 -10.12 2.04
C ALA A 152 6.63 -10.45 0.70
N ARG A 153 6.68 -9.48 -0.23
CA ARG A 153 7.09 -9.67 -1.64
C ARG A 153 6.31 -10.78 -2.34
N ALA A 154 5.05 -10.94 -1.93
CA ALA A 154 4.13 -11.94 -2.41
C ALA A 154 2.75 -11.32 -2.59
N ARG A 155 1.99 -11.79 -3.57
CA ARG A 155 0.61 -11.33 -3.79
C ARG A 155 -0.25 -11.80 -2.60
N PRO A 156 -1.03 -10.91 -1.96
CA PRO A 156 -1.91 -11.32 -0.86
C PRO A 156 -2.91 -12.34 -1.36
N PHE A 157 -3.04 -13.51 -0.73
CA PHE A 157 -4.00 -14.56 -1.10
C PHE A 157 -3.87 -15.06 -2.54
N ASP A 158 -2.64 -15.22 -3.05
CA ASP A 158 -2.37 -15.55 -4.46
C ASP A 158 -3.07 -16.83 -4.92
N GLU A 159 -3.23 -17.78 -4.00
CA GLU A 159 -3.86 -19.08 -4.20
C GLU A 159 -5.40 -19.06 -4.17
N LEU A 160 -6.02 -17.94 -3.77
CA LEU A 160 -7.47 -17.86 -3.64
C LEU A 160 -8.14 -17.37 -4.94
N THR A 161 -9.20 -18.07 -5.33
CA THR A 161 -10.19 -17.62 -6.31
C THR A 161 -11.00 -16.43 -5.76
N VAL A 162 -11.71 -15.73 -6.65
CA VAL A 162 -12.56 -14.59 -6.26
C VAL A 162 -13.68 -15.02 -5.29
N GLU A 163 -14.31 -16.17 -5.53
CA GLU A 163 -15.33 -16.72 -4.62
C GLU A 163 -14.74 -17.06 -3.23
N GLN A 164 -13.51 -17.60 -3.20
CA GLN A 164 -12.82 -17.86 -1.93
C GLN A 164 -12.43 -16.56 -1.22
N LEU A 165 -12.02 -15.53 -1.95
CA LEU A 165 -11.76 -14.19 -1.40
C LEU A 165 -13.02 -13.61 -0.77
N GLU A 166 -14.14 -13.63 -1.48
CA GLU A 166 -15.44 -13.18 -0.96
C GLU A 166 -15.79 -13.91 0.34
N ARG A 167 -15.78 -15.24 0.33
CA ARG A 167 -16.13 -16.04 1.50
C ARG A 167 -15.19 -15.84 2.69
N ARG A 168 -13.87 -15.77 2.47
CA ARG A 168 -12.87 -15.78 3.55
C ARG A 168 -12.47 -14.38 4.00
N VAL A 169 -12.18 -13.49 3.06
CA VAL A 169 -11.62 -12.16 3.34
C VAL A 169 -12.74 -11.16 3.60
N ILE A 170 -13.76 -11.16 2.74
CA ILE A 170 -14.86 -10.19 2.79
C ILE A 170 -15.85 -10.56 3.90
N HIS A 171 -16.33 -11.81 3.93
CA HIS A 171 -17.34 -12.24 4.92
C HIS A 171 -16.76 -12.71 6.27
N LYS A 172 -15.63 -13.43 6.28
CA LYS A 172 -15.02 -13.93 7.53
C LYS A 172 -13.92 -13.02 8.09
N GLY A 173 -13.57 -11.94 7.39
CA GLY A 173 -12.56 -10.99 7.86
C GLY A 173 -11.14 -11.53 7.88
N GLU A 174 -10.83 -12.60 7.15
CA GLU A 174 -9.47 -13.13 7.08
C GLU A 174 -8.50 -12.09 6.53
N ARG A 175 -7.27 -12.07 7.06
CA ARG A 175 -6.20 -11.17 6.64
C ARG A 175 -4.92 -11.96 6.36
N PRO A 176 -4.03 -11.44 5.48
CA PRO A 176 -2.76 -12.08 5.21
C PRO A 176 -1.90 -12.22 6.50
N PRO A 177 -1.10 -13.29 6.62
CA PRO A 177 -0.31 -13.52 7.83
C PRO A 177 0.78 -12.46 8.00
N ILE A 178 0.92 -11.93 9.21
CA ILE A 178 1.97 -10.97 9.56
C ILE A 178 3.20 -11.73 10.04
N SER A 179 4.36 -11.48 9.43
CA SER A 179 5.60 -12.12 9.86
C SER A 179 6.04 -11.59 11.23
N PRO A 180 6.45 -12.45 12.18
CA PRO A 180 7.03 -12.02 13.46
C PRO A 180 8.39 -11.31 13.28
N GLU A 181 9.01 -11.40 12.10
CA GLU A 181 10.25 -10.67 11.79
C GLU A 181 10.01 -9.20 11.42
N TRP A 182 8.75 -8.79 11.18
CA TRP A 182 8.43 -7.40 10.84
C TRP A 182 8.32 -6.56 12.12
N PRO A 183 8.69 -5.25 12.07
CA PRO A 183 8.52 -4.35 13.20
C PRO A 183 7.07 -4.34 13.69
N LEU A 184 6.88 -4.33 15.02
CA LEU A 184 5.56 -4.29 15.62
C LEU A 184 4.70 -3.12 15.10
N GLY A 185 5.31 -1.93 14.96
CA GLY A 185 4.62 -0.76 14.41
C GLY A 185 4.13 -0.94 12.97
N LEU A 186 4.78 -1.80 12.17
CA LEU A 186 4.28 -2.14 10.84
C LEU A 186 3.04 -3.03 10.91
N ALA A 187 3.08 -4.05 11.78
CA ALA A 187 1.95 -4.96 11.99
C ALA A 187 0.70 -4.19 12.47
N GLU A 188 0.87 -3.36 13.49
CA GLU A 188 -0.20 -2.52 14.04
C GLU A 188 -0.76 -1.54 13.01
N LEU A 189 0.11 -0.96 12.18
CA LEU A 189 -0.30 -0.07 11.11
C LEU A 189 -1.11 -0.81 10.04
N MET A 190 -0.66 -1.98 9.56
CA MET A 190 -1.42 -2.78 8.59
C MET A 190 -2.80 -3.15 9.15
N GLN A 191 -2.87 -3.59 10.41
CA GLN A 191 -4.12 -3.93 11.07
C GLN A 191 -5.06 -2.72 11.18
N ALA A 192 -4.54 -1.55 11.56
CA ALA A 192 -5.33 -0.31 11.63
C ALA A 192 -5.80 0.19 10.26
N CYS A 193 -5.04 -0.11 9.19
CA CYS A 193 -5.48 0.13 7.81
C CYS A 193 -6.60 -0.82 7.37
N TRP A 194 -6.68 -2.04 7.90
CA TRP A 194 -7.69 -3.03 7.54
C TRP A 194 -8.81 -3.22 8.56
N GLU A 195 -8.94 -2.27 9.48
CA GLU A 195 -9.97 -2.22 10.51
C GLU A 195 -11.36 -2.47 9.87
N PRO A 196 -12.10 -3.50 10.34
CA PRO A 196 -13.43 -3.81 9.84
C PRO A 196 -14.41 -2.64 9.93
N ASP A 197 -14.36 -1.89 11.04
CA ASP A 197 -15.15 -0.67 11.18
C ASP A 197 -14.50 0.47 10.37
N ARG A 198 -15.13 0.80 9.24
CA ARG A 198 -14.70 1.87 8.33
C ARG A 198 -14.44 3.20 9.02
N ASP A 199 -15.15 3.51 10.11
CA ASP A 199 -15.06 4.81 10.77
C ASP A 199 -13.94 4.84 11.83
N ARG A 200 -13.53 3.66 12.31
CA ARG A 200 -12.32 3.48 13.14
C ARG A 200 -11.05 3.31 12.32
N ARG A 201 -11.19 2.92 11.04
CA ARG A 201 -10.07 2.78 10.11
C ARG A 201 -9.32 4.10 9.94
N LEU A 202 -8.00 4.01 9.81
CA LEU A 202 -7.16 5.20 9.64
C LEU A 202 -7.53 5.99 8.38
N THR A 203 -7.36 7.31 8.45
CA THR A 203 -7.28 8.15 7.25
C THR A 203 -5.92 7.99 6.57
N ALA A 204 -5.83 8.36 5.29
CA ALA A 204 -4.54 8.36 4.59
C ALA A 204 -3.51 9.25 5.29
N THR A 205 -3.95 10.41 5.79
CA THR A 205 -3.12 11.35 6.57
C THR A 205 -2.57 10.71 7.85
N GLN A 206 -3.41 10.00 8.62
CA GLN A 206 -2.95 9.27 9.81
C GLN A 206 -2.00 8.13 9.46
N ALA A 207 -2.25 7.40 8.38
CA ALA A 207 -1.37 6.34 7.91
C ALA A 207 0.01 6.90 7.49
N ALA A 208 0.05 8.03 6.76
CA ALA A 208 1.28 8.70 6.37
C ALA A 208 2.11 9.14 7.60
N GLN A 209 1.47 9.72 8.61
CA GLN A 209 2.13 10.10 9.87
C GLN A 209 2.77 8.90 10.58
N ARG A 210 2.03 7.78 10.70
CA ARG A 210 2.56 6.56 11.32
C ARG A 210 3.70 5.94 10.50
N LEU A 211 3.59 5.95 9.17
CA LEU A 211 4.64 5.48 8.26
C LEU A 211 5.93 6.31 8.40
N PHE A 212 5.81 7.63 8.49
CA PHE A 212 6.95 8.51 8.68
C PHE A 212 7.69 8.19 9.99
N SER A 213 6.97 8.08 11.10
CA SER A 213 7.55 7.70 12.40
C SER A 213 8.23 6.33 12.36
N LEU A 214 7.57 5.34 11.74
CA LEU A 214 8.10 4.00 11.61
C LEU A 214 9.36 3.94 10.75
N LEU A 215 9.40 4.69 9.64
CA LEU A 215 10.56 4.77 8.78
C LEU A 215 11.77 5.38 9.50
N GLY A 216 11.55 6.43 10.30
CA GLY A 216 12.60 7.03 11.13
C GLY A 216 13.19 6.07 12.16
N ALA A 217 12.35 5.25 12.79
CA ALA A 217 12.80 4.19 13.71
C ALA A 217 13.68 3.14 12.99
N VAL A 218 13.22 2.63 11.84
CA VAL A 218 13.97 1.62 11.05
C VAL A 218 15.31 2.16 10.52
N ALA A 219 15.35 3.43 10.10
CA ALA A 219 16.58 4.07 9.65
C ALA A 219 17.62 4.19 10.78
N THR A 220 17.18 4.57 11.98
CA THR A 220 18.05 4.74 13.16
C THR A 220 18.68 3.40 13.58
N GLU A 221 17.89 2.32 13.58
CA GLU A 221 18.40 0.97 13.88
C GLU A 221 19.39 0.45 12.83
N THR A 222 19.21 0.83 11.56
CA THR A 222 20.11 0.44 10.47
C THR A 222 21.45 1.14 10.60
N ALA A 223 21.47 2.44 10.92
CA ALA A 223 22.69 3.20 11.14
C ALA A 223 23.51 2.67 12.33
N ALA A 224 22.85 2.22 13.40
CA ALA A 224 23.52 1.66 14.58
C ALA A 224 24.32 0.38 14.28
N LEU A 225 23.88 -0.43 13.31
CA LEU A 225 24.57 -1.67 12.91
C LEU A 225 25.77 -1.45 11.98
N THR A 226 25.83 -0.31 11.30
CA THR A 226 26.91 0.04 10.36
C THR A 226 28.05 0.79 11.03
N SER A 227 27.88 1.24 12.28
CA SER A 227 28.93 1.89 13.06
C SER A 227 29.97 0.85 13.50
N PRO A 228 31.28 1.08 13.26
CA PRO A 228 32.31 0.19 13.74
C PRO A 228 32.28 0.14 15.27
N SER A 229 32.30 -1.06 15.83
CA SER A 229 32.52 -1.25 17.28
C SER A 229 33.91 -0.71 17.61
N ASN A 230 33.99 0.29 18.49
CA ASN A 230 35.25 0.79 19.06
C ASN A 230 36.02 -0.32 19.77
#